data_AF-A0A966KS57-F1
#
_entry.id   AF-A0A966KS57-F1
#
_cell.length_a   1.000
_cell.length_b   1.000
_cell.length_c   1.000
_cell.angle_alpha   90.00
_cell.angle_beta   90.00
_cell.angle_gamma   90.00
#
_symmetry.space_group_name_H-M   'P 1'
#
loop_
_entity.id
_entity.type
_entity.pdbx_description
1 polymer ?
#
loop_
_entity_poly.entity_id
_entity_poly.type
_entity_poly.pdbx_seq_one_letter_code
_entity_poly.pdbx_strand_id
1 'polypeptide(L)'
;MQLTLKVWRQDNPNDPGRFETYQATDVKDEMSFLEMLDAVNENLIEAGREPIVFDSDCREGICGTCGLMINGQAHGPQKGTTTCQLHMRKFHDGETVTIEPWRAAAFPVVKDLMVDRSAFDAIVQAGGFISADTGAPRDANEILIPKPAADTAMDAAACIGCGACVAACPNGAGQLFTSAKLAHLNLLPQGQAERFKRTEDMVETMELFFGS
;
A
#
# COMPACT_ATOMS: atom_id res chain seq x y z
N MET A 1 -20.31 12.59 14.36
CA MET A 1 -21.14 11.91 13.36
C MET A 1 -21.34 10.45 13.76
N GLN A 2 -22.40 9.84 13.26
CA GLN A 2 -22.69 8.41 13.36
C GLN A 2 -22.57 7.78 11.97
N LEU A 3 -21.87 6.67 11.87
CA LEU A 3 -21.68 5.94 10.60
C LEU A 3 -22.03 4.48 10.78
N THR A 4 -22.60 3.89 9.73
CA THR A 4 -22.76 2.43 9.64
C THR A 4 -21.59 1.86 8.83
N LEU A 5 -20.75 1.05 9.44
CA LEU A 5 -19.63 0.42 8.77
C LEU A 5 -20.01 -0.99 8.33
N LYS A 6 -19.86 -1.31 7.04
CA LYS A 6 -19.92 -2.67 6.51
C LYS A 6 -18.49 -3.15 6.26
N VAL A 7 -17.96 -3.95 7.17
CA VAL A 7 -16.55 -4.33 7.18
C VAL A 7 -16.41 -5.78 6.77
N TRP A 8 -15.50 -6.07 5.85
CA TRP A 8 -15.11 -7.43 5.51
C TRP A 8 -14.40 -8.08 6.71
N ARG A 9 -14.90 -9.25 7.12
CA ARG A 9 -14.33 -10.10 8.16
C ARG A 9 -13.96 -11.45 7.56
N GLN A 10 -12.79 -11.96 7.93
CA GLN A 10 -12.28 -13.24 7.47
C GLN A 10 -11.26 -13.75 8.46
N ASP A 11 -11.48 -14.94 9.02
CA ASP A 11 -10.71 -15.41 10.18
C ASP A 11 -9.29 -15.87 9.80
N ASN A 12 -9.11 -16.40 8.58
CA ASN A 12 -7.81 -16.77 8.00
C ASN A 12 -7.88 -16.87 6.45
N PRO A 13 -6.77 -17.07 5.72
CA PRO A 13 -6.76 -17.09 4.26
C PRO A 13 -7.66 -18.14 3.58
N ASN A 14 -7.97 -19.23 4.29
CA ASN A 14 -8.74 -20.36 3.75
C ASN A 14 -10.23 -20.31 4.10
N ASP A 15 -10.63 -19.39 4.98
CA ASP A 15 -12.03 -19.27 5.40
C ASP A 15 -12.80 -18.33 4.45
N PRO A 16 -14.09 -18.61 4.20
CA PRO A 16 -14.92 -17.67 3.45
C PRO A 16 -15.11 -16.39 4.26
N GLY A 17 -14.80 -15.24 3.64
CA GLY A 17 -15.07 -13.95 4.25
C GLY A 17 -16.55 -13.55 4.17
N ARG A 18 -16.93 -12.60 5.02
CA ARG A 18 -18.30 -12.10 5.18
C ARG A 18 -18.28 -10.62 5.53
N PHE A 19 -19.36 -9.92 5.22
CA PHE A 19 -19.55 -8.56 5.74
C PHE A 19 -20.22 -8.60 7.11
N GLU A 20 -19.62 -7.90 8.06
CA GLU A 20 -20.25 -7.58 9.33
C GLU A 20 -20.54 -6.08 9.41
N THR A 21 -21.61 -5.74 10.13
CA THR A 21 -22.04 -4.34 10.30
C THR A 21 -21.70 -3.86 11.69
N TYR A 22 -21.06 -2.69 11.78
CA TYR A 22 -20.72 -2.01 13.03
C TYR A 22 -21.28 -0.60 13.03
N GLN A 23 -21.61 -0.10 14.23
CA GLN A 23 -21.94 1.31 14.41
C GLN A 23 -20.70 2.03 14.92
N ALA A 24 -20.27 3.05 14.18
CA ALA A 24 -19.27 3.98 14.64
C ALA A 24 -19.99 5.22 15.18
N THR A 25 -20.10 5.32 16.50
CA THR A 25 -20.71 6.44 17.21
C THR A 25 -19.66 7.46 17.64
N ASP A 26 -20.09 8.70 17.88
CA ASP A 26 -19.23 9.78 18.38
C ASP A 26 -17.97 10.08 17.55
N VAL A 27 -18.00 9.74 16.26
CA VAL A 27 -16.91 9.99 15.32
C VAL A 27 -16.76 11.49 15.11
N LYS A 28 -15.58 12.05 15.37
CA LYS A 28 -15.29 13.47 15.14
C LYS A 28 -14.76 13.67 13.72
N ASP A 29 -15.13 14.78 13.11
CA ASP A 29 -14.72 15.16 11.75
C ASP A 29 -13.20 15.19 11.54
N GLU A 30 -12.45 15.53 12.60
CA GLU A 30 -10.99 15.60 12.60
C GLU A 30 -10.29 14.26 12.81
N MET A 31 -11.02 13.20 13.17
CA MET A 31 -10.43 11.88 13.22
C MET A 31 -10.01 11.46 11.81
N SER A 32 -8.87 10.79 11.73
CA SER A 32 -8.53 9.97 10.58
C SER A 32 -9.42 8.73 10.51
N PHE A 33 -9.45 8.11 9.34
CA PHE A 33 -10.19 6.88 9.10
C PHE A 33 -9.72 5.74 10.00
N LEU A 34 -8.42 5.67 10.29
CA LEU A 34 -7.88 4.66 11.18
C LEU A 34 -8.19 4.94 12.64
N GLU A 35 -8.15 6.20 13.09
CA GLU A 35 -8.59 6.53 14.46
C GLU A 35 -10.08 6.19 14.67
N MET A 36 -10.90 6.32 13.63
CA MET A 36 -12.29 5.88 13.66
C MET A 36 -12.39 4.35 13.82
N LEU A 37 -11.57 3.58 13.09
CA LEU A 37 -11.50 2.13 13.26
C LEU A 37 -10.93 1.71 14.63
N ASP A 38 -9.97 2.46 15.17
CA ASP A 38 -9.43 2.25 16.52
C ASP A 38 -10.55 2.40 17.56
N ALA A 39 -11.34 3.48 17.49
CA ALA A 39 -12.47 3.70 18.40
C ALA A 39 -13.53 2.59 18.29
N VAL A 40 -13.80 2.09 17.08
CA VAL A 40 -14.68 0.92 16.89
C VAL A 40 -14.07 -0.33 17.52
N ASN A 41 -12.77 -0.55 17.36
CA ASN A 41 -12.07 -1.68 17.96
C ASN A 41 -12.03 -1.61 19.49
N GLU A 42 -11.86 -0.43 20.08
CA GLU A 42 -11.95 -0.22 21.54
C GLU A 42 -13.30 -0.70 22.07
N ASN A 43 -14.40 -0.27 21.43
CA ASN A 43 -15.76 -0.73 21.79
C ASN A 43 -15.93 -2.25 21.64
N LEU A 44 -15.35 -2.86 20.61
CA LEU A 44 -15.39 -4.31 20.43
C LEU A 44 -14.65 -5.03 21.55
N ILE A 45 -13.47 -4.55 21.92
CA ILE A 45 -12.63 -5.11 22.99
C ILE A 45 -13.36 -5.01 24.33
N GLU A 46 -13.96 -3.85 24.66
CA GLU A 46 -14.74 -3.67 25.88
C GLU A 46 -15.95 -4.61 25.96
N ALA A 47 -16.56 -4.90 24.82
CA ALA A 47 -17.65 -5.88 24.70
C ALA A 47 -17.18 -7.35 24.70
N GLY A 48 -15.88 -7.62 24.85
CA GLY A 48 -15.30 -8.97 24.80
C GLY A 48 -15.34 -9.62 23.41
N ARG A 49 -15.41 -8.80 22.34
CA ARG A 49 -15.41 -9.25 20.94
C ARG A 49 -14.02 -9.05 20.32
N GLU A 50 -13.72 -9.85 19.31
CA GLU A 50 -12.46 -9.72 18.58
C GLU A 50 -12.43 -8.43 17.74
N PRO A 51 -11.39 -7.60 17.87
CA PRO A 51 -11.24 -6.39 17.06
C PRO A 51 -11.12 -6.73 15.57
N ILE A 52 -11.41 -5.76 14.72
CA ILE A 52 -11.17 -5.82 13.28
C ILE A 52 -9.67 -5.72 13.05
N VAL A 53 -9.10 -6.69 12.36
CA VAL A 53 -7.66 -6.68 12.01
C VAL A 53 -7.44 -5.84 10.75
N PHE A 54 -6.53 -4.87 10.85
CA PHE A 54 -6.03 -4.07 9.73
C PHE A 54 -4.58 -3.67 9.98
N ASP A 55 -3.84 -3.45 8.90
CA ASP A 55 -2.44 -3.05 8.96
C ASP A 55 -2.29 -1.54 9.14
N SER A 56 -1.38 -1.12 10.02
CA SER A 56 -1.01 0.29 10.23
C SER A 56 0.39 0.39 10.82
N ASP A 57 1.09 1.49 10.54
CA ASP A 57 2.42 1.77 11.07
C ASP A 57 2.64 3.30 11.22
N CYS A 58 3.22 3.99 10.23
CA CYS A 58 3.62 5.41 10.36
C CYS A 58 2.48 6.41 10.64
N ARG A 59 1.25 6.09 10.25
CA ARG A 59 0.04 6.96 10.32
C ARG A 59 0.15 8.36 9.69
N GLU A 60 1.18 8.63 8.90
CA GLU A 60 1.43 9.93 8.26
C GLU A 60 1.53 9.85 6.73
N GLY A 61 1.13 8.71 6.15
CA GLY A 61 1.04 8.52 4.70
C GLY A 61 2.34 8.20 3.98
N ILE A 62 3.33 7.67 4.70
CA ILE A 62 4.68 7.40 4.16
C ILE A 62 5.01 5.92 4.00
N CYS A 63 4.66 5.06 4.95
CA CYS A 63 5.05 3.63 4.89
C CYS A 63 4.26 2.78 3.87
N GLY A 64 3.08 3.25 3.44
CA GLY A 64 2.19 2.49 2.53
C GLY A 64 1.43 1.32 3.16
N THR A 65 1.48 1.11 4.47
CA THR A 65 0.93 -0.08 5.15
C THR A 65 -0.60 -0.10 5.29
N CYS A 66 -1.24 1.05 5.46
CA CYS A 66 -2.67 1.16 5.81
C CYS A 66 -3.66 0.95 4.65
N GLY A 67 -3.36 0.03 3.74
CA GLY A 67 -4.10 -0.15 2.51
C GLY A 67 -5.51 -0.73 2.70
N LEU A 68 -6.56 0.03 2.34
CA LEU A 68 -7.97 -0.40 2.40
C LEU A 68 -8.77 0.07 1.17
N MET A 69 -9.68 -0.77 0.70
CA MET A 69 -10.75 -0.35 -0.21
C MET A 69 -11.88 0.26 0.62
N ILE A 70 -12.25 1.51 0.33
CA ILE A 70 -13.27 2.25 1.06
C ILE A 70 -14.31 2.73 0.04
N ASN A 71 -15.55 2.26 0.18
CA ASN A 71 -16.63 2.46 -0.80
C ASN A 71 -16.18 2.11 -2.24
N GLY A 72 -15.43 1.01 -2.37
CA GLY A 72 -14.90 0.52 -3.66
C GLY A 72 -13.73 1.33 -4.23
N GLN A 73 -13.19 2.31 -3.50
CA GLN A 73 -12.05 3.12 -3.93
C GLN A 73 -10.82 2.84 -3.06
N ALA A 74 -9.66 2.61 -3.68
CA ALA A 74 -8.41 2.41 -2.96
C ALA A 74 -8.03 3.68 -2.18
N HIS A 75 -7.81 3.55 -0.87
CA HIS A 75 -7.62 4.66 0.07
C HIS A 75 -8.80 5.64 0.21
N GLY A 76 -9.96 5.31 -0.35
CA GLY A 76 -11.17 6.10 -0.26
C GLY A 76 -11.25 7.30 -1.22
N PRO A 77 -12.18 8.23 -0.97
CA PRO A 77 -12.63 9.20 -1.97
C PRO A 77 -11.70 10.40 -2.20
N GLN A 78 -10.71 10.63 -1.32
CA GLN A 78 -9.81 11.77 -1.42
C GLN A 78 -8.60 11.43 -2.30
N LYS A 79 -8.36 12.22 -3.35
CA LYS A 79 -7.21 12.03 -4.24
C LYS A 79 -5.89 12.30 -3.52
N GLY A 80 -4.86 11.53 -3.87
CA GLY A 80 -3.50 11.74 -3.37
C GLY A 80 -3.36 11.52 -1.86
N THR A 81 -4.23 10.69 -1.27
CA THR A 81 -4.20 10.37 0.16
C THR A 81 -3.92 8.89 0.36
N THR A 82 -3.42 8.58 1.55
CA THR A 82 -3.49 7.23 2.13
C THR A 82 -4.65 7.14 3.11
N THR A 83 -5.07 5.94 3.46
CA THR A 83 -6.17 5.69 4.40
C THR A 83 -5.94 6.37 5.75
N CYS A 84 -4.72 6.33 6.29
CA CYS A 84 -4.41 6.98 7.57
C CYS A 84 -4.47 8.50 7.53
N GLN A 85 -4.43 9.11 6.34
CA GLN A 85 -4.61 10.55 6.15
C GLN A 85 -6.02 10.92 5.66
N LEU A 86 -6.87 9.94 5.36
CA LEU A 86 -8.27 10.18 5.03
C LEU A 86 -8.99 10.60 6.31
N HIS A 87 -9.56 11.80 6.34
CA HIS A 87 -10.26 12.32 7.52
C HIS A 87 -11.77 12.09 7.42
N MET A 88 -12.42 11.94 8.57
CA MET A 88 -13.85 11.66 8.65
C MET A 88 -14.73 12.79 8.11
N ARG A 89 -14.24 14.04 8.07
CA ARG A 89 -14.87 15.17 7.35
C ARG A 89 -15.11 14.95 5.85
N LYS A 90 -14.64 13.84 5.27
CA LYS A 90 -14.94 13.43 3.89
C LYS A 90 -16.21 12.60 3.76
N PHE A 91 -16.84 12.22 4.88
CA PHE A 91 -18.05 11.42 4.96
C PHE A 91 -19.19 12.24 5.57
N HIS A 92 -20.41 11.72 5.45
CA HIS A 92 -21.62 12.36 5.96
C HIS A 92 -22.21 11.64 7.17
N ASP A 93 -22.86 12.41 8.05
CA ASP A 93 -23.60 11.83 9.18
C ASP A 93 -24.71 10.89 8.70
N GLY A 94 -24.78 9.70 9.28
CA GLY A 94 -25.69 8.62 8.89
C GLY A 94 -25.24 7.81 7.67
N GLU A 95 -24.07 8.10 7.09
CA GLU A 95 -23.57 7.38 5.91
C GLU A 95 -23.23 5.91 6.23
N THR A 96 -23.45 5.04 5.24
CA THR A 96 -22.97 3.66 5.26
C THR A 96 -21.65 3.56 4.50
N VAL A 97 -20.58 3.18 5.18
CA VAL A 97 -19.23 3.03 4.61
C VAL A 97 -18.88 1.55 4.49
N THR A 98 -18.54 1.09 3.29
CA THR A 98 -18.08 -0.28 3.04
C THR A 98 -16.55 -0.32 3.05
N ILE A 99 -15.98 -1.25 3.82
CA ILE A 99 -14.54 -1.38 4.06
C ILE A 99 -14.11 -2.80 3.73
N GLU A 100 -13.12 -2.92 2.86
CA GLU A 100 -12.65 -4.20 2.34
C GLU A 100 -11.11 -4.22 2.27
N PRO A 101 -10.49 -5.42 2.32
CA PRO A 101 -9.07 -5.57 2.02
C PRO A 101 -8.77 -5.19 0.56
N TRP A 102 -7.49 -5.17 0.19
CA TRP A 102 -7.10 -5.09 -1.22
C TRP A 102 -7.74 -6.20 -2.05
N ARG A 103 -8.42 -5.79 -3.13
CA ARG A 103 -9.05 -6.69 -4.09
C ARG A 103 -8.05 -7.11 -5.18
N ALA A 104 -7.01 -7.84 -4.78
CA ALA A 104 -6.00 -8.33 -5.72
C ALA A 104 -5.58 -9.76 -5.34
N ALA A 105 -5.56 -10.67 -6.32
CA ALA A 105 -5.16 -12.07 -6.07
C ALA A 105 -3.72 -12.19 -5.57
N ALA A 106 -2.84 -11.31 -6.05
CA ALA A 106 -1.46 -11.19 -5.58
C ALA A 106 -1.33 -10.65 -4.15
N PHE A 107 -2.41 -10.13 -3.56
CA PHE A 107 -2.48 -9.66 -2.17
C PHE A 107 -3.53 -10.47 -1.38
N PRO A 108 -3.26 -11.75 -1.11
CA PRO A 108 -4.23 -12.59 -0.43
C PRO A 108 -4.50 -12.09 0.99
N VAL A 109 -5.75 -12.25 1.44
CA VAL A 109 -6.17 -11.87 2.80
C VAL A 109 -5.48 -12.77 3.82
N VAL A 110 -4.86 -12.16 4.82
CA VAL A 110 -4.29 -12.84 6.00
C VAL A 110 -5.38 -13.01 7.06
N LYS A 111 -6.01 -11.90 7.46
CA LYS A 111 -7.15 -11.84 8.37
C LYS A 111 -7.87 -10.51 8.23
N ASP A 112 -9.20 -10.55 8.17
CA ASP A 112 -10.07 -9.39 7.98
C ASP A 112 -9.59 -8.47 6.84
N LEU A 113 -9.02 -7.31 7.17
CA LEU A 113 -8.57 -6.31 6.21
C LEU A 113 -7.06 -6.38 5.93
N MET A 114 -6.31 -7.20 6.67
CA MET A 114 -4.88 -7.42 6.49
C MET A 114 -4.62 -8.34 5.30
N VAL A 115 -3.65 -7.99 4.46
CA VAL A 115 -3.26 -8.74 3.27
C VAL A 115 -1.76 -8.98 3.23
N ASP A 116 -1.35 -10.07 2.60
CA ASP A 116 0.07 -10.33 2.35
C ASP A 116 0.51 -9.56 1.10
N ARG A 117 1.57 -8.75 1.21
CA ARG A 117 2.16 -7.99 0.09
C ARG A 117 3.56 -8.45 -0.28
N SER A 118 3.99 -9.61 0.19
CA SER A 118 5.34 -10.18 -0.05
C SER A 118 5.68 -10.34 -1.54
N ALA A 119 4.69 -10.37 -2.43
CA ALA A 119 4.92 -10.29 -3.88
C ALA A 119 5.72 -9.04 -4.30
N PHE A 120 5.54 -7.90 -3.64
CA PHE A 120 6.36 -6.71 -3.86
C PHE A 120 7.79 -6.88 -3.35
N ASP A 121 7.97 -7.54 -2.21
CA ASP A 121 9.30 -7.82 -1.67
C ASP A 121 10.08 -8.76 -2.60
N ALA A 122 9.43 -9.78 -3.16
CA ALA A 122 10.02 -10.68 -4.14
C ALA A 122 10.52 -9.92 -5.38
N ILE A 123 9.72 -8.99 -5.92
CA ILE A 123 10.13 -8.14 -7.06
C ILE A 123 11.35 -7.29 -6.69
N VAL A 124 11.36 -6.66 -5.52
CA VAL A 124 12.50 -5.83 -5.07
C VAL A 124 13.74 -6.69 -4.87
N GLN A 125 13.62 -7.89 -4.30
CA GLN A 125 14.74 -8.80 -4.11
C GLN A 125 15.34 -9.32 -5.41
N ALA A 126 14.53 -9.43 -6.48
CA ALA A 126 15.00 -9.90 -7.79
C ALA A 126 15.99 -8.93 -8.48
N GLY A 127 15.91 -7.62 -8.22
CA GLY A 127 16.81 -6.65 -8.86
C GLY A 127 16.67 -5.20 -8.40
N GLY A 128 15.83 -4.90 -7.42
CA GLY A 128 15.56 -3.57 -6.87
C GLY A 128 16.70 -2.98 -6.04
N PHE A 129 17.95 -3.21 -6.45
CA PHE A 129 19.17 -2.73 -5.82
C PHE A 129 20.21 -2.33 -6.87
N ILE A 130 21.28 -1.67 -6.40
CA ILE A 130 22.48 -1.37 -7.18
C ILE A 130 23.64 -2.05 -6.48
N SER A 131 24.37 -2.88 -7.22
CA SER A 131 25.62 -3.46 -6.72
C SER A 131 26.70 -2.40 -6.65
N ALA A 132 27.42 -2.34 -5.52
CA ALA A 132 28.56 -1.46 -5.34
C ALA A 132 29.72 -2.26 -4.73
N ASP A 133 30.93 -2.01 -5.23
CA ASP A 133 32.15 -2.52 -4.60
C ASP A 133 32.35 -1.81 -3.26
N THR A 134 32.52 -2.58 -2.18
CA THR A 134 32.66 -2.08 -0.81
C THR A 134 34.10 -1.65 -0.48
N GLY A 135 34.94 -1.42 -1.50
CA GLY A 135 36.29 -0.88 -1.36
C GLY A 135 36.33 0.54 -0.78
N ALA A 136 37.36 1.31 -1.11
CA ALA A 136 37.45 2.69 -0.65
C ALA A 136 36.30 3.54 -1.25
N PRO A 137 35.60 4.35 -0.44
CA PRO A 137 34.53 5.21 -0.95
C PRO A 137 35.12 6.20 -1.96
N ARG A 138 34.47 6.32 -3.11
CA ARG A 138 34.80 7.32 -4.13
C ARG A 138 34.38 8.73 -3.67
N ASP A 139 35.08 9.76 -4.13
CA ASP A 139 34.65 11.13 -3.90
C ASP A 139 33.28 11.34 -4.57
N ALA A 140 32.32 11.91 -3.84
CA ALA A 140 30.94 12.09 -4.31
C ALA A 140 30.86 12.98 -5.57
N ASN A 141 31.88 13.80 -5.84
CA ASN A 141 31.97 14.66 -7.03
C ASN A 141 32.52 13.94 -8.27
N GLU A 142 33.00 12.69 -8.15
CA GLU A 142 33.52 11.94 -9.29
C GLU A 142 32.43 11.48 -10.25
N ILE A 143 31.20 11.28 -9.75
CA ILE A 143 30.05 10.83 -10.56
C ILE A 143 29.05 11.98 -10.67
N LEU A 144 29.13 12.73 -11.75
CA LEU A 144 28.18 13.80 -12.02
C LEU A 144 26.81 13.20 -12.38
N ILE A 145 25.77 13.64 -11.66
CA ILE A 145 24.38 13.26 -11.94
C ILE A 145 23.66 14.49 -12.51
N PRO A 146 23.18 14.44 -13.76
CA PRO A 146 22.38 15.52 -14.31
C PRO A 146 21.14 15.77 -13.45
N LYS A 147 20.83 17.04 -13.13
CA LYS A 147 19.65 17.41 -12.33
C LYS A 147 18.35 16.78 -12.84
N PRO A 148 18.05 16.76 -14.16
CA PRO A 148 16.84 16.09 -14.65
C PRO A 148 16.79 14.59 -14.33
N ALA A 149 17.94 13.90 -14.37
CA ALA A 149 18.00 12.49 -14.04
C ALA A 149 17.78 12.26 -12.54
N ALA A 150 18.38 13.09 -11.68
CA ALA A 150 18.18 13.03 -10.23
C ALA A 150 16.71 13.28 -9.84
N ASP A 151 16.07 14.29 -10.45
CA ASP A 151 14.67 14.63 -10.17
C ASP A 151 13.71 13.52 -10.61
N THR A 152 13.85 13.04 -11.85
CA THR A 152 12.98 11.97 -12.34
C THR A 152 13.21 10.65 -11.58
N ALA A 153 14.45 10.38 -11.15
CA ALA A 153 14.73 9.24 -10.28
C ALA A 153 14.06 9.39 -8.91
N MET A 154 14.11 10.59 -8.31
CA MET A 154 13.47 10.87 -7.03
C MET A 154 11.94 10.79 -7.12
N ASP A 155 11.34 11.31 -8.19
CA ASP A 155 9.90 11.22 -8.44
C ASP A 155 9.44 9.76 -8.52
N ALA A 156 10.22 8.90 -9.19
CA ALA A 156 9.94 7.46 -9.20
C ALA A 156 10.19 6.79 -7.84
N ALA A 157 11.21 7.25 -7.09
CA ALA A 157 11.54 6.73 -5.76
C ALA A 157 10.46 7.05 -4.72
N ALA A 158 9.62 8.06 -4.95
CA ALA A 158 8.50 8.43 -4.09
C ALA A 158 7.42 7.34 -3.97
N CYS A 159 7.49 6.27 -4.77
CA CYS A 159 6.61 5.11 -4.62
C CYS A 159 6.83 4.40 -3.26
N ILE A 160 5.84 4.54 -2.38
CA ILE A 160 5.82 3.94 -1.03
C ILE A 160 5.34 2.48 -0.99
N GLY A 161 5.09 1.85 -2.14
CA GLY A 161 4.66 0.46 -2.20
C GLY A 161 3.28 0.17 -1.57
N CYS A 162 2.36 1.15 -1.53
CA CYS A 162 1.08 0.98 -0.83
C CYS A 162 0.13 -0.07 -1.46
N GLY A 163 0.34 -0.45 -2.72
CA GLY A 163 -0.48 -1.43 -3.42
C GLY A 163 -1.79 -0.88 -4.03
N ALA A 164 -2.11 0.41 -3.81
CA ALA A 164 -3.34 1.01 -4.35
C ALA A 164 -3.42 0.94 -5.88
N CYS A 165 -2.29 1.05 -6.59
CA CYS A 165 -2.23 0.93 -8.05
C CYS A 165 -2.65 -0.46 -8.54
N VAL A 166 -2.30 -1.51 -7.80
CA VAL A 166 -2.71 -2.89 -8.08
C VAL A 166 -4.19 -3.06 -7.77
N ALA A 167 -4.64 -2.64 -6.59
CA ALA A 167 -6.03 -2.78 -6.16
C ALA A 167 -7.04 -1.98 -7.02
N ALA A 168 -6.60 -0.86 -7.60
CA ALA A 168 -7.40 -0.06 -8.53
C ALA A 168 -7.35 -0.58 -9.98
N CYS A 169 -6.37 -1.40 -10.33
CA CYS A 169 -6.26 -1.98 -11.67
C CYS A 169 -7.32 -3.09 -11.83
N PRO A 170 -8.17 -3.05 -12.87
CA PRO A 170 -9.14 -4.13 -13.12
C PRO A 170 -8.50 -5.51 -13.29
N ASN A 171 -7.23 -5.54 -13.73
CA ASN A 171 -6.45 -6.76 -13.92
C ASN A 171 -5.56 -7.09 -12.72
N GLY A 172 -5.56 -6.28 -11.65
CA GLY A 172 -4.69 -6.48 -10.49
C GLY A 172 -3.20 -6.41 -10.84
N ALA A 173 -2.79 -5.55 -11.77
CA ALA A 173 -1.50 -5.64 -12.41
C ALA A 173 -0.39 -4.83 -11.68
N GLY A 174 0.82 -5.39 -11.59
CA GLY A 174 1.95 -4.87 -10.80
C GLY A 174 2.85 -3.84 -11.49
N GLN A 175 2.61 -3.49 -12.76
CA GLN A 175 3.57 -2.79 -13.62
C GLN A 175 3.93 -1.39 -13.10
N LEU A 176 3.00 -0.67 -12.47
CA LEU A 176 3.28 0.68 -11.95
C LEU A 176 4.27 0.66 -10.79
N PHE A 177 4.16 -0.32 -9.90
CA PHE A 177 5.13 -0.51 -8.82
C PHE A 177 6.50 -0.90 -9.39
N THR A 178 6.55 -1.94 -10.22
CA THR A 178 7.80 -2.45 -10.81
C THR A 178 8.49 -1.36 -11.65
N SER A 179 7.75 -0.61 -12.45
CA SER A 179 8.29 0.48 -13.26
C SER A 179 8.84 1.62 -12.41
N ALA A 180 8.22 1.97 -11.29
CA ALA A 180 8.76 2.96 -10.37
C ALA A 180 10.09 2.50 -9.77
N LYS A 181 10.18 1.23 -9.34
CA LYS A 181 11.42 0.62 -8.81
C LYS A 181 12.50 0.40 -9.87
N LEU A 182 12.14 0.26 -11.13
CA LEU A 182 13.09 0.27 -12.23
C LEU A 182 13.58 1.68 -12.53
N ALA A 183 12.67 2.65 -12.65
CA ALA A 183 13.00 4.01 -13.06
C ALA A 183 13.95 4.70 -12.07
N HIS A 184 13.68 4.63 -10.76
CA HIS A 184 14.55 5.31 -9.78
C HIS A 184 15.98 4.77 -9.73
N LEU A 185 16.21 3.51 -10.13
CA LEU A 185 17.55 2.92 -10.21
C LEU A 185 18.18 3.10 -11.60
N ASN A 186 17.41 2.85 -12.66
CA ASN A 186 17.87 2.87 -14.06
C ASN A 186 18.10 4.27 -14.62
N LEU A 187 17.66 5.33 -13.95
CA LEU A 187 17.96 6.71 -14.35
C LEU A 187 19.28 7.22 -13.77
N LEU A 188 19.78 6.59 -12.71
CA LEU A 188 21.03 6.98 -12.07
C LEU A 188 22.24 6.34 -12.77
N PRO A 189 23.40 7.03 -12.83
CA PRO A 189 24.62 6.46 -13.41
C PRO A 189 25.03 5.13 -12.78
N GLN A 190 24.87 5.01 -11.46
CA GLN A 190 25.23 3.82 -10.69
C GLN A 190 24.40 2.60 -11.08
N GLY A 191 23.15 2.80 -11.54
CA GLY A 191 22.27 1.71 -11.95
C GLY A 191 22.45 1.25 -13.39
N GLN A 192 23.25 1.94 -14.22
CA GLN A 192 23.35 1.63 -15.66
C GLN A 192 23.94 0.24 -15.94
N ALA A 193 24.93 -0.19 -15.15
CA ALA A 193 25.64 -1.45 -15.39
C ALA A 193 24.72 -2.67 -15.36
N GLU A 194 23.70 -2.64 -14.50
CA GLU A 194 22.76 -3.76 -14.28
C GLU A 194 21.39 -3.51 -14.92
N ARG A 195 21.18 -2.37 -15.60
CA ARG A 195 19.86 -1.90 -16.04
C ARG A 195 19.03 -2.94 -16.77
N PHE A 196 19.62 -3.62 -17.76
CA PHE A 196 18.88 -4.57 -18.60
C PHE A 196 18.53 -5.83 -17.82
N LYS A 197 19.53 -6.45 -17.19
CA LYS A 197 19.33 -7.63 -16.35
C LYS A 197 18.35 -7.38 -15.21
N ARG A 198 18.49 -6.25 -14.49
CA ARG A 198 17.53 -5.80 -13.47
C ARG A 198 16.11 -5.76 -14.02
N THR A 199 15.94 -5.19 -15.21
CA THR A 199 14.61 -5.05 -15.83
C THR A 199 14.02 -6.42 -16.15
N GLU A 200 14.79 -7.32 -16.73
CA GLU A 200 14.37 -8.70 -17.01
C GLU A 200 14.00 -9.43 -15.71
N ASP A 201 14.92 -9.50 -14.75
CA ASP A 201 14.72 -10.23 -13.49
C ASP A 201 13.49 -9.74 -12.71
N MET A 202 13.30 -8.42 -12.61
CA MET A 202 12.16 -7.82 -11.89
C MET A 202 10.83 -7.98 -12.63
N VAL A 203 10.83 -7.89 -13.97
CA VAL A 203 9.61 -8.09 -14.77
C VAL A 203 9.19 -9.55 -14.76
N GLU A 204 10.12 -10.48 -14.97
CA GLU A 204 9.85 -11.92 -14.89
C GLU A 204 9.29 -12.29 -13.51
N THR A 205 9.90 -11.79 -12.44
CA THR A 205 9.40 -12.02 -11.08
C THR A 205 8.02 -11.42 -10.87
N MET A 206 7.75 -10.21 -11.38
CA MET A 206 6.43 -9.60 -11.30
C MET A 206 5.36 -10.44 -12.01
N GLU A 207 5.65 -10.98 -13.20
CA GLU A 207 4.71 -11.82 -13.95
C GLU A 207 4.36 -13.13 -13.22
N LEU A 208 5.23 -13.64 -12.33
CA LEU A 208 4.90 -14.81 -11.50
C LEU A 208 3.74 -14.56 -10.53
N PHE A 209 3.56 -13.32 -10.06
CA PHE A 209 2.54 -12.96 -9.08
C PHE A 209 1.36 -12.18 -9.67
N PHE A 210 1.64 -11.34 -10.67
CA PHE A 210 0.70 -10.39 -11.25
C PHE A 210 0.41 -10.64 -12.74
N GLY A 211 1.04 -11.66 -13.33
CA GLY A 211 0.79 -12.09 -14.71
C GLY A 211 -0.50 -12.89 -14.82
N SER A 212 -1.10 -12.85 -16.00
CA SER A 212 -2.33 -13.58 -16.34
C SER A 212 -2.09 -15.04 -16.69
#